data_AF-A0A954FFG9-F1
#
_entry.id   AF-A0A954FFG9-F1
#
_cell.length_a   1.000
_cell.length_b   1.000
_cell.length_c   1.000
_cell.angle_alpha   90.00
_cell.angle_beta   90.00
_cell.angle_gamma   90.00
#
_symmetry.space_group_name_H-M   'P 1'
#
loop_
_entity.id
_entity.type
_entity.pdbx_description
1 polymer ?
#
loop_
_entity_poly.entity_id
_entity_poly.type
_entity_poly.pdbx_seq_one_letter_code
_entity_poly.pdbx_strand_id
1 'polypeptide(L)' 'FVAWVGTYDDIVNGRDGKYRVKLLHHHGRTGDCGYPGVELLPDGTLVATTYVKYRDNKDQNSVVAVRFKLDELPKPEDK' A
#
# COMPACT_ATOMS: atom_id res chain seq x y z
N PHE A 1 1.79 -3.63 4.91
CA PHE A 1 2.05 -2.55 3.94
C PHE A 1 0.72 -1.96 3.49
N VAL A 2 0.58 -0.64 3.56
CA VAL A 2 -0.67 0.08 3.33
C VAL A 2 -0.41 1.21 2.34
N ALA A 3 -1.35 1.47 1.44
CA ALA A 3 -1.40 2.70 0.65
C ALA A 3 -2.41 3.66 1.28
N TRP A 4 -2.01 4.93 1.38
CA TRP A 4 -2.89 6.03 1.70
C TRP A 4 -3.00 6.93 0.48
N VAL A 5 -4.22 7.33 0.13
CA VAL A 5 -4.48 8.25 -0.98
C VAL A 5 -5.32 9.38 -0.44
N GLY A 6 -4.85 10.60 -0.57
CA GLY A 6 -5.54 11.80 -0.12
C GLY A 6 -4.85 13.05 -0.60
N THR A 7 -5.35 14.21 -0.18
CA THR A 7 -4.77 15.50 -0.51
C THR A 7 -3.67 15.88 0.50
N TYR A 8 -2.82 16.84 0.14
CA TYR A 8 -1.85 17.37 1.10
C TYR A 8 -2.52 17.94 2.37
N ASP A 9 -3.68 18.58 2.22
CA ASP A 9 -4.43 19.10 3.36
C ASP A 9 -4.95 17.97 4.26
N ASP A 10 -5.31 16.82 3.71
CA ASP A 10 -5.73 15.66 4.51
C ASP A 10 -4.61 15.15 5.40
N ILE A 11 -3.38 15.02 4.86
CA ILE A 11 -2.25 14.52 5.65
C ILE A 11 -1.80 15.53 6.71
N VAL A 12 -1.83 16.83 6.41
CA VAL A 12 -1.47 17.89 7.37
C VAL A 12 -2.46 17.94 8.54
N ASN A 13 -3.75 17.74 8.27
CA ASN A 13 -4.80 17.77 9.29
C ASN A 13 -5.15 16.40 9.88
N GLY A 14 -4.40 15.33 9.53
CA GLY A 14 -4.63 13.98 10.04
C GLY A 14 -5.97 13.36 9.65
N ARG A 15 -6.54 13.74 8.50
CA ARG A 15 -7.81 13.20 7.99
C ARG A 15 -7.61 11.88 7.27
N ASP A 16 -8.71 11.15 7.12
CA ASP A 16 -8.72 9.81 6.54
C ASP A 16 -8.23 9.75 5.08
N GLY A 17 -8.28 10.87 4.35
CA GLY A 17 -8.04 10.91 2.91
C GLY A 17 -9.15 10.19 2.13
N LYS A 18 -8.88 9.93 0.85
CA LYS A 18 -9.77 9.21 -0.04
C LYS A 18 -9.73 7.69 0.16
N TYR A 19 -8.54 7.13 0.42
CA TYR A 19 -8.38 5.69 0.60
C TYR A 19 -7.35 5.34 1.67
N ARG A 20 -7.62 4.23 2.38
CA ARG A 20 -6.66 3.49 3.21
C ARG A 20 -6.74 2.02 2.83
N VAL A 21 -5.77 1.53 2.05
CA VAL A 21 -5.82 0.20 1.44
C VAL A 21 -4.70 -0.68 1.99
N LYS A 22 -5.06 -1.84 2.54
CA LYS A 22 -4.07 -2.86 2.93
C LYS A 22 -3.60 -3.62 1.69
N LEU A 23 -2.45 -3.22 1.14
CA LEU A 23 -1.87 -3.82 -0.07
C LEU A 23 -1.25 -5.20 0.20
N LEU A 24 -0.48 -5.33 1.27
CA LEU A 24 0.15 -6.59 1.66
C LEU A 24 0.05 -6.80 3.16
N HIS A 25 -0.25 -8.03 3.55
CA HIS A 25 -0.11 -8.46 4.92
C HIS A 25 1.35 -8.86 5.22
N HIS A 26 1.83 -8.52 6.42
CA HIS A 26 3.17 -8.87 6.90
C HIS A 26 3.02 -9.86 8.05
N HIS A 27 3.62 -11.04 7.89
CA HIS A 27 3.60 -12.12 8.89
C HIS A 27 4.84 -12.12 9.80
N GLY A 28 5.72 -11.12 9.68
CA GLY A 28 6.97 -11.03 10.42
C GLY A 28 6.84 -10.22 11.70
N ARG A 29 7.98 -9.76 12.21
CA ARG A 29 8.03 -8.91 13.41
C ARG A 29 7.25 -7.62 13.19
N THR A 30 6.41 -7.25 14.16
CA THR A 30 5.68 -5.98 14.17
C THR A 30 6.65 -4.80 14.10
N GLY A 31 6.38 -3.87 13.18
CA GLY A 31 7.21 -2.69 12.97
C GLY A 31 8.40 -2.88 12.04
N ASP A 32 8.68 -4.10 11.57
CA ASP A 32 9.79 -4.40 10.65
C ASP A 32 9.30 -4.82 9.26
N CYS A 33 8.88 -3.84 8.46
CA CYS A 33 8.67 -3.97 7.00
C CYS A 33 8.32 -2.61 6.38
N GLY A 34 8.22 -2.57 5.05
CA GLY A 34 7.33 -1.60 4.41
C GLY A 34 7.97 -0.33 3.86
N TYR A 35 9.31 -0.27 3.68
CA TYR A 35 9.96 0.80 2.90
C TYR A 35 9.59 0.64 1.42
N PRO A 36 8.73 1.51 0.86
CA PRO A 36 8.19 1.27 -0.46
C PRO A 36 8.87 2.14 -1.53
N GLY A 37 9.07 1.56 -2.71
CA GLY A 37 9.09 2.31 -3.96
C GLY A 37 7.68 2.41 -4.51
N VAL A 38 7.30 3.59 -5.01
CA VAL A 38 6.01 3.80 -5.70
C VAL A 38 6.27 4.45 -7.05
N GLU A 39 5.79 3.83 -8.11
CA GLU A 39 5.94 4.29 -9.49
C GLU A 39 4.56 4.40 -10.16
N LEU A 40 4.36 5.43 -10.99
CA LEU A 40 3.19 5.58 -11.83
C LEU A 40 3.57 5.27 -13.28
N LEU A 41 2.95 4.26 -13.86
CA LEU A 41 3.16 3.88 -15.26
C LEU A 41 2.31 4.77 -16.20
N PRO A 42 2.69 4.87 -17.50
CA PRO A 42 1.97 5.73 -18.46
C PRO A 42 0.49 5.40 -18.65
N ASP A 43 0.06 4.17 -18.35
CA ASP A 43 -1.33 3.72 -18.47
C ASP A 43 -2.18 3.98 -17.21
N GLY A 44 -1.62 4.68 -16.22
CA GLY A 44 -2.27 4.98 -14.94
C GLY A 44 -2.08 3.91 -13.86
N THR A 45 -1.35 2.82 -14.13
CA THR A 45 -1.07 1.78 -13.13
C THR A 45 -0.07 2.28 -12.08
N LEU A 46 -0.43 2.15 -10.81
CA LEU A 46 0.48 2.33 -9.67
C LEU A 46 1.22 1.01 -9.42
N VAL A 47 2.55 1.07 -9.30
CA VAL A 47 3.40 -0.06 -8.90
C VAL A 47 4.01 0.25 -7.54
N ALA A 48 3.64 -0.52 -6.52
CA ALA A 48 4.15 -0.36 -5.17
C ALA A 48 5.02 -1.58 -4.81
N THR A 49 6.33 -1.37 -4.66
CA THR A 49 7.31 -2.42 -4.39
C THR A 49 7.88 -2.26 -2.99
N THR A 50 7.88 -3.32 -2.18
CA THR A 50 8.45 -3.31 -0.83
C THR A 50 9.04 -4.68 -0.47
N TYR A 51 9.92 -4.71 0.53
CA TYR A 51 10.21 -5.95 1.26
C TYR A 51 9.11 -6.23 2.30
N VAL A 52 8.76 -7.51 2.48
CA VAL A 52 7.77 -7.97 3.47
C VAL A 52 7.98 -9.45 3.81
N LYS A 53 7.62 -9.86 5.04
CA LYS A 53 7.42 -11.29 5.35
C LYS A 53 6.07 -11.72 4.76
N TYR A 54 6.10 -12.13 3.50
CA TYR A 54 4.90 -12.35 2.70
C TYR A 54 4.12 -13.61 3.07
N ARG A 55 4.82 -14.66 3.49
CA ARG A 55 4.22 -15.98 3.80
C ARG A 55 4.30 -16.28 5.28
N ASP A 56 3.26 -16.90 5.81
CA ASP A 56 3.21 -17.42 7.18
C ASP A 56 3.84 -18.82 7.28
N ASN A 57 5.12 -18.90 6.96
CA ASN A 57 5.87 -20.15 6.95
C ASN A 57 7.36 -19.89 7.22
N LYS A 58 8.21 -20.89 7.00
CA LYS A 58 9.66 -20.80 7.19
C LYS A 58 10.42 -19.92 6.19
N ASP A 59 9.77 -19.47 5.12
CA ASP A 59 10.44 -18.69 4.07
C ASP A 59 10.87 -17.32 4.62
N GLN A 60 11.96 -16.76 4.12
CA GLN A 60 12.42 -15.45 4.56
C GLN A 60 11.63 -14.30 3.90
N ASN A 61 12.07 -13.07 4.15
CA ASN A 61 11.48 -11.88 3.52
C ASN A 61 11.51 -11.98 1.99
N SER A 62 10.47 -11.46 1.36
CA SER A 62 10.34 -11.36 -0.09
C SER A 62 10.31 -9.88 -0.50
N VAL A 63 10.81 -9.56 -1.69
CA VAL A 63 10.50 -8.30 -2.37
C VAL A 63 9.26 -8.55 -3.22
N VAL A 64 8.20 -7.77 -2.99
CA VAL A 64 6.90 -7.96 -3.63
C VAL A 64 6.48 -6.64 -4.27
N ALA A 65 6.01 -6.71 -5.51
CA ALA A 65 5.40 -5.60 -6.22
C ALA A 65 3.89 -5.84 -6.36
N VAL A 66 3.09 -4.87 -5.92
CA VAL A 66 1.65 -4.83 -6.16
C VAL A 66 1.37 -3.81 -7.24
N ARG A 67 0.48 -4.16 -8.17
CA ARG A 67 0.07 -3.30 -9.29
C ARG A 67 -1.44 -3.12 -9.27
N PHE A 68 -1.91 -1.89 -9.35
CA PHE A 68 -3.34 -1.58 -9.35
C PHE A 68 -3.59 -0.21 -9.96
N LYS A 69 -4.79 0.02 -10.47
CA LYS A 69 -5.31 1.34 -10.78
C LYS A 69 -6.29 1.79 -9.70
N LEU A 70 -6.44 3.11 -9.52
CA LEU A 70 -7.32 3.66 -8.48
C LEU A 70 -8.81 3.43 -8.78
N ASP A 71 -9.18 3.30 -10.06
CA ASP A 71 -10.55 3.02 -10.51
C ASP A 71 -10.97 1.55 -10.35
N GLU A 72 -10.02 0.65 -10.14
CA GLU A 72 -10.25 -0.75 -9.78
C GLU A 72 -10.57 -0.93 -8.28
N LEU A 73 -10.29 0.07 -7.46
CA LEU A 73 -10.59 0.02 -6.03
C LEU A 73 -12.08 0.22 -5.79
N PRO A 74 -12.66 -0.43 -4.75
CA PRO A 74 -14.01 -0.13 -4.31
C PRO A 74 -14.18 1.37 -4.09
N LYS A 75 -15.37 1.90 -4.36
CA LYS A 75 -15.64 3.31 -4.04
C LYS A 75 -15.35 3.56 -2.56
N PRO A 76 -14.74 4.70 -2.20
CA PRO A 76 -14.64 5.09 -0.80
C PRO A 76 -16.06 5.05 -0.22
N GLU A 77 -16.22 4.46 0.94
CA GLU A 77 -17.45 4.67 1.71
C GLU A 77 -17.63 6.18 1.91
N ASP A 78 -18.86 6.69 1.76
CA ASP A 78 -19.18 8.05 2.16
C ASP A 78 -18.91 8.14 3.67
N LYS A 79 -17.79 8.78 4.04
CA LYS A 79 -17.33 8.94 5.42
C LYS A 79 -17.48 10.38 5.88
#